data_AF-A0A7S4H8C7-F1
#
_entry.id   AF-A0A7S4H8C7-F1
#
_cell.length_a   1.000
_cell.length_b   1.000
_cell.length_c   1.000
_cell.angle_alpha   90.00
_cell.angle_beta   90.00
_cell.angle_gamma   90.00
#
_symmetry.space_group_name_H-M   'P 1'
#
loop_
_entity.id
_entity.type
_entity.pdbx_description
1 polymer ?
#
loop_
_entity_poly.entity_id
_entity_poly.type
_entity_poly.pdbx_seq_one_letter_code
_entity_poly.pdbx_strand_id
1 'polypeptide(L)'
;MNEQDVSIPVLGGKEEDSAMQGKTDVYVEATGTGVFRRKKQHRDDSKSFLLSQGRHGRDKNLETCLDLIAALIASSFIFCQGILGGIGIIHFYLIVHTDQRSFLRSFSPIADDTQRAFLFLSSVALVGALDKFSKDQMAGWMLRGRYQFWLDMFLIASYTICFITNLVCTPLDDVLTSSFLRSPEWYKWTLGEEFQAKFTQWRTAHIMRSLFGLFGWVINSLETRNYLNNAPNKPLNDIYEKLFGKHAEGRT
;
A
#
# COMPACT_ATOMS: atom_id res chain seq x y z
N MET A 1 -24.83 7.11 -29.73
CA MET A 1 -26.26 7.51 -29.76
C MET A 1 -26.37 8.73 -28.89
N ASN A 2 -26.73 9.87 -29.47
CA ASN A 2 -26.81 11.17 -28.81
C ASN A 2 -27.92 11.18 -27.73
N GLU A 3 -27.59 11.63 -26.52
CA GLU A 3 -28.58 12.11 -25.55
C GLU A 3 -29.22 13.38 -26.12
N GLN A 4 -30.50 13.27 -26.47
CA GLN A 4 -31.32 14.40 -26.89
C GLN A 4 -31.80 15.14 -25.64
N ASP A 5 -31.31 16.35 -25.42
CA ASP A 5 -31.88 17.31 -24.48
C ASP A 5 -33.30 17.66 -24.93
N VAL A 6 -34.29 17.13 -24.21
CA VAL A 6 -35.70 17.46 -24.42
C VAL A 6 -35.99 18.79 -23.71
N SER A 7 -36.01 19.88 -24.48
CA SER A 7 -36.48 21.18 -24.05
C SER A 7 -37.99 21.29 -24.31
N ILE A 8 -38.79 21.43 -23.25
CA ILE A 8 -40.24 21.60 -23.35
C ILE A 8 -40.56 23.10 -23.23
N PRO A 9 -41.00 23.78 -24.31
CA PRO A 9 -41.52 25.14 -24.21
C PRO A 9 -42.96 25.10 -23.68
N VAL A 10 -43.19 25.74 -22.53
CA VAL A 10 -44.53 25.95 -21.98
C VAL A 10 -45.17 27.13 -22.70
N LEU A 11 -46.16 26.85 -23.56
CA LEU A 11 -47.00 27.84 -24.24
C LEU A 11 -48.05 28.38 -23.25
N GLY A 12 -47.76 29.51 -22.63
CA GLY A 12 -48.75 30.33 -21.93
C GLY A 12 -49.26 31.43 -22.86
N GLY A 13 -50.50 31.29 -23.33
CA GLY A 13 -51.17 32.34 -24.10
C GLY A 13 -51.86 33.36 -23.19
N LYS A 14 -51.51 34.64 -23.36
CA LYS A 14 -52.43 35.77 -23.57
C LYS A 14 -51.62 37.04 -23.84
N GLU A 15 -52.06 37.76 -24.85
CA GLU A 15 -51.55 39.04 -25.33
C GLU A 15 -51.48 40.09 -24.22
N GLU A 16 -50.35 40.80 -24.14
CA GLU A 16 -50.29 42.24 -23.90
C GLU A 16 -48.90 42.75 -24.33
N ASP A 17 -48.90 43.78 -25.17
CA ASP A 17 -47.74 44.46 -25.72
C ASP A 17 -46.84 45.04 -24.63
N SER A 18 -45.59 44.59 -24.55
CA SER A 18 -44.47 45.37 -24.01
C SER A 18 -43.13 44.70 -24.33
N ALA A 19 -42.20 45.46 -24.91
CA ALA A 19 -40.85 45.05 -25.20
C ALA A 19 -40.12 44.58 -23.92
N MET A 20 -39.92 43.27 -23.78
CA MET A 20 -39.03 42.70 -22.76
C MET A 20 -38.05 41.73 -23.41
N GLN A 21 -36.79 42.11 -23.34
CA GLN A 21 -35.61 41.31 -23.62
C GLN A 21 -35.67 40.03 -22.78
N GLY A 22 -35.94 38.90 -23.45
CA GLY A 22 -36.18 37.61 -22.80
C GLY A 22 -35.02 37.17 -21.92
N LYS A 23 -35.22 37.24 -20.60
CA LYS A 23 -34.41 36.49 -19.62
C LYS A 23 -34.91 35.05 -19.60
N THR A 24 -34.21 34.17 -20.28
CA THR A 24 -34.40 32.72 -20.15
C THR A 24 -33.86 32.30 -18.78
N ASP A 25 -34.76 32.04 -17.84
CA ASP A 25 -34.41 31.44 -16.56
C ASP A 25 -34.15 29.95 -16.74
N VAL A 26 -32.90 29.53 -16.55
CA VAL A 26 -32.51 28.13 -16.58
C VAL A 26 -32.54 27.57 -15.16
N TYR A 27 -33.31 26.50 -14.97
CA TYR A 27 -33.40 25.75 -13.73
C TYR A 27 -32.63 24.46 -13.90
N VAL A 28 -31.78 24.13 -12.92
CA VAL A 28 -31.01 22.88 -12.91
C VAL A 28 -31.39 22.10 -11.66
N GLU A 29 -31.67 20.82 -11.85
CA GLU A 29 -32.01 19.89 -10.78
C GLU A 29 -30.74 19.38 -10.10
N ALA A 30 -30.66 19.49 -8.78
CA ALA A 30 -29.53 18.96 -8.02
C ALA A 30 -29.71 17.44 -7.81
N THR A 31 -28.78 16.65 -8.34
CA THR A 31 -28.81 15.17 -8.45
C THR A 31 -28.73 14.41 -7.11
N GLY A 32 -29.06 15.04 -5.98
CA GLY A 32 -29.15 14.39 -4.68
C GLY A 32 -30.32 14.86 -3.81
N THR A 33 -31.01 15.94 -4.17
CA THR A 33 -32.09 16.50 -3.34
C THR A 33 -33.40 16.74 -4.09
N GLY A 34 -33.42 16.65 -5.42
CA GLY A 34 -34.62 16.88 -6.24
C GLY A 34 -35.14 18.32 -6.20
N VAL A 35 -34.36 19.26 -5.64
CA VAL A 35 -34.77 20.66 -5.52
C VAL A 35 -34.24 21.46 -6.72
N PHE A 36 -35.16 22.08 -7.47
CA PHE A 36 -34.83 22.98 -8.57
C PHE A 36 -34.34 24.33 -8.04
N ARG A 37 -33.09 24.69 -8.32
CA ARG A 37 -32.55 26.03 -8.01
C ARG A 37 -32.46 26.87 -9.28
N ARG A 38 -33.03 28.09 -9.22
CA ARG A 38 -32.92 29.10 -10.28
C ARG A 38 -31.50 29.64 -10.33
N LYS A 39 -30.78 29.45 -11.43
CA LYS A 39 -29.44 30.02 -11.61
C LYS A 39 -29.58 31.32 -12.40
N LYS A 40 -29.40 32.48 -11.74
CA LYS A 40 -29.30 33.78 -12.44
C LYS A 40 -28.02 33.76 -13.27
N GLN A 41 -28.14 33.58 -14.58
CA GLN A 41 -27.01 33.62 -15.50
C GLN A 41 -26.53 35.07 -15.66
N HIS A 42 -25.54 35.45 -14.86
CA HIS A 42 -24.85 36.73 -15.00
C HIS A 42 -23.83 36.58 -16.14
N ARG A 43 -23.91 37.47 -17.14
CA ARG A 43 -23.17 37.39 -18.41
C ARG A 43 -21.65 37.61 -18.28
N ASP A 44 -21.13 37.79 -17.07
CA ASP A 44 -19.70 37.99 -16.76
C ASP A 44 -18.98 36.73 -16.25
N ASP A 45 -19.67 35.60 -16.09
CA ASP A 45 -19.10 34.37 -15.52
C ASP A 45 -18.26 33.50 -16.48
N SER A 46 -18.14 33.88 -17.76
CA SER A 46 -17.29 33.12 -18.70
C SER A 46 -15.80 33.18 -18.35
N LYS A 47 -15.33 34.26 -17.70
CA LYS A 47 -13.93 34.36 -17.25
C LYS A 47 -13.67 33.61 -15.93
N SER A 48 -14.66 33.54 -15.04
CA SER A 48 -14.57 32.78 -13.78
C SER A 48 -14.64 31.27 -14.02
N PHE A 49 -15.42 30.82 -15.02
CA PHE A 49 -15.48 29.42 -15.44
C PHE A 49 -14.17 28.91 -16.04
N LEU A 50 -13.49 29.68 -16.91
CA LEU A 50 -12.20 29.28 -17.50
C LEU A 50 -11.06 29.24 -16.45
N LEU A 51 -11.07 30.15 -15.47
CA LEU A 51 -10.13 30.12 -14.35
C LEU A 51 -10.41 28.96 -13.38
N SER A 52 -11.68 28.63 -13.16
CA SER A 52 -12.09 27.45 -12.36
C SER A 52 -11.71 26.15 -13.06
N GLN A 53 -11.89 26.05 -14.37
CA GLN A 53 -11.54 24.86 -15.16
C GLN A 53 -10.02 24.63 -15.23
N GLY A 54 -9.22 25.71 -15.26
CA GLY A 54 -7.76 25.64 -15.17
C GLY A 54 -7.22 25.22 -13.80
N ARG A 55 -7.88 25.60 -12.70
CA ARG A 55 -7.57 25.09 -11.35
C ARG A 55 -7.99 23.63 -11.20
N HIS A 56 -9.19 23.29 -11.64
CA HIS A 56 -9.73 21.94 -11.54
C HIS A 56 -8.94 20.89 -12.37
N GLY A 57 -8.27 21.30 -13.45
CA GLY A 57 -7.33 20.43 -14.18
C GLY A 57 -5.98 20.25 -13.47
N ARG A 58 -5.49 21.30 -12.77
CA ARG A 58 -4.22 21.25 -12.02
C ARG A 58 -4.36 20.41 -10.75
N ASP A 59 -5.50 20.51 -10.08
CA ASP A 59 -5.82 19.71 -8.89
C ASP A 59 -5.93 18.22 -9.24
N LYS A 60 -6.55 17.88 -10.38
CA LYS A 60 -6.62 16.48 -10.88
C LYS A 60 -5.26 15.88 -11.20
N ASN A 61 -4.35 16.67 -11.78
CA ASN A 61 -2.98 16.22 -12.06
C ASN A 61 -2.19 15.99 -10.77
N LEU A 62 -2.40 16.83 -9.76
CA LEU A 62 -1.80 16.66 -8.44
C LEU A 62 -2.35 15.43 -7.72
N GLU A 63 -3.66 15.22 -7.73
CA GLU A 63 -4.32 14.02 -7.18
C GLU A 63 -3.77 12.75 -7.84
N THR A 64 -3.69 12.71 -9.18
CA THR A 64 -3.15 11.56 -9.92
C THR A 64 -1.68 11.30 -9.56
N CYS A 65 -0.88 12.35 -9.40
CA CYS A 65 0.52 12.23 -9.00
C CYS A 65 0.66 11.65 -7.58
N LEU A 66 -0.15 12.14 -6.63
CA LEU A 66 -0.19 11.65 -5.26
C LEU A 66 -0.64 10.19 -5.19
N ASP A 67 -1.66 9.81 -5.97
CA ASP A 67 -2.14 8.43 -6.07
C ASP A 67 -1.05 7.50 -6.61
N LEU A 68 -0.29 7.94 -7.62
CA LEU A 68 0.83 7.17 -8.17
C LEU A 68 1.95 6.99 -7.14
N ILE A 69 2.31 8.05 -6.41
CA ILE A 69 3.31 7.97 -5.34
C ILE A 69 2.85 7.02 -4.24
N ALA A 70 1.58 7.11 -3.82
CA ALA A 70 1.01 6.22 -2.82
C ALA A 70 1.02 4.75 -3.27
N ALA A 71 0.70 4.49 -4.54
CA ALA A 71 0.76 3.15 -5.12
C ALA A 71 2.20 2.61 -5.18
N LEU A 72 3.17 3.45 -5.55
CA LEU A 72 4.58 3.07 -5.57
C LEU A 72 5.08 2.72 -4.16
N ILE A 73 4.77 3.54 -3.16
CA ILE A 73 5.13 3.29 -1.76
C ILE A 73 4.49 1.99 -1.26
N ALA A 74 3.20 1.78 -1.51
CA ALA A 74 2.50 0.57 -1.12
C ALA A 74 3.10 -0.69 -1.79
N SER A 75 3.43 -0.59 -3.09
CA SER A 75 4.05 -1.69 -3.82
C SER A 75 5.44 -2.03 -3.28
N SER A 76 6.23 -1.02 -2.90
CA SER A 76 7.54 -1.17 -2.26
C SER A 76 7.42 -1.90 -0.92
N PHE A 77 6.44 -1.55 -0.08
CA PHE A 77 6.22 -2.25 1.19
C PHE A 77 5.86 -3.72 1.01
N ILE A 78 4.93 -4.04 0.10
CA ILE A 78 4.54 -5.43 -0.19
C ILE A 78 5.75 -6.21 -0.72
N PHE A 79 6.55 -5.59 -1.60
CA PHE A 79 7.76 -6.20 -2.14
C PHE A 79 8.79 -6.51 -1.05
N CYS A 80 9.11 -5.55 -0.18
CA CYS A 80 10.04 -5.76 0.94
C CYS A 80 9.54 -6.83 1.92
N GLN A 81 8.24 -6.85 2.23
CA GLN A 81 7.62 -7.88 3.06
C GLN A 81 7.69 -9.28 2.41
N GLY A 82 7.52 -9.35 1.09
CA GLY A 82 7.71 -10.59 0.33
C GLY A 82 9.14 -11.10 0.36
N ILE A 83 10.14 -10.22 0.18
CA ILE A 83 11.55 -10.59 0.30
C ILE A 83 11.85 -11.08 1.73
N LEU A 84 11.36 -10.37 2.76
CA LEU A 84 11.54 -10.77 4.16
C LEU A 84 10.99 -12.18 4.42
N GLY A 85 9.77 -12.46 3.95
CA GLY A 85 9.15 -13.79 4.05
C GLY A 85 9.96 -14.86 3.33
N GLY A 86 10.44 -14.57 2.12
CA GLY A 86 11.28 -15.47 1.33
C GLY A 86 12.61 -15.81 2.00
N ILE A 87 13.33 -14.81 2.51
CA ILE A 87 14.57 -15.02 3.27
C ILE A 87 14.25 -15.82 4.55
N GLY A 88 13.15 -15.51 5.23
CA GLY A 88 12.65 -16.26 6.39
C GLY A 88 12.47 -17.75 6.11
N ILE A 89 11.87 -18.11 4.97
CA ILE A 89 11.70 -19.52 4.57
C ILE A 89 13.06 -20.19 4.34
N ILE A 90 13.98 -19.54 3.62
CA ILE A 90 15.31 -20.08 3.33
C ILE A 90 16.08 -20.31 4.65
N HIS A 91 16.03 -19.34 5.56
CA HIS A 91 16.67 -19.41 6.87
C HIS A 91 16.06 -20.50 7.76
N PHE A 92 14.74 -20.63 7.75
CA PHE A 92 14.03 -21.70 8.45
C PHE A 92 14.41 -23.08 7.89
N TYR A 93 14.50 -23.23 6.57
CA TYR A 93 14.95 -24.47 5.95
C TYR A 93 16.39 -24.80 6.36
N LEU A 94 17.29 -23.83 6.25
CA LEU A 94 18.72 -23.98 6.58
C LEU A 94 18.90 -24.45 8.03
N ILE A 95 18.20 -23.84 8.99
CA ILE A 95 18.38 -24.15 10.42
C ILE A 95 17.76 -25.49 10.83
N VAL A 96 16.69 -25.93 10.16
CA VAL A 96 16.00 -27.19 10.49
C VAL A 96 16.67 -28.40 9.85
N HIS A 97 17.19 -28.27 8.62
CA HIS A 97 17.69 -29.41 7.84
C HIS A 97 19.20 -29.58 7.87
N THR A 98 19.93 -28.68 8.54
CA THR A 98 21.40 -28.70 8.52
C THR A 98 21.96 -28.97 9.90
N ASP A 99 22.92 -29.90 9.99
CA ASP A 99 23.70 -30.12 11.20
C ASP A 99 24.44 -28.86 11.62
N GLN A 100 24.64 -28.67 12.93
CA GLN A 100 25.26 -27.46 13.49
C GLN A 100 26.58 -27.05 12.81
N ARG A 101 27.47 -28.00 12.51
CA ARG A 101 28.76 -27.68 11.85
C ARG A 101 28.59 -27.24 10.40
N SER A 102 27.74 -27.94 9.65
CA SER A 102 27.42 -27.60 8.26
C SER A 102 26.69 -26.26 8.18
N PHE A 103 25.82 -25.99 9.15
CA PHE A 103 25.14 -24.71 9.30
C PHE A 103 26.14 -23.58 9.52
N LEU A 104 27.03 -23.73 10.52
CA LEU A 104 28.06 -22.72 10.81
C LEU A 104 28.96 -22.47 9.60
N ARG A 105 29.35 -23.52 8.86
CA ARG A 105 30.15 -23.37 7.64
C ARG A 105 29.44 -22.51 6.58
N SER A 106 28.14 -22.74 6.35
CA SER A 106 27.38 -22.05 5.31
C SER A 106 26.89 -20.67 5.74
N PHE A 107 26.51 -20.50 7.01
CA PHE A 107 25.86 -19.28 7.51
C PHE A 107 26.86 -18.22 7.98
N SER A 108 27.96 -18.60 8.63
CA SER A 108 28.93 -17.63 9.16
C SER A 108 29.46 -16.60 8.14
N PRO A 109 29.75 -16.94 6.86
CA PRO A 109 30.22 -15.94 5.89
C PRO A 109 29.16 -14.90 5.53
N ILE A 110 27.87 -15.21 5.68
CA ILE A 110 26.74 -14.35 5.29
C ILE A 110 25.97 -13.82 6.50
N ALA A 111 26.43 -14.08 7.73
CA ALA A 111 25.69 -13.76 8.94
C ALA A 111 25.43 -12.24 9.06
N ASP A 112 26.46 -11.40 8.92
CA ASP A 112 26.33 -9.93 8.96
C ASP A 112 25.43 -9.39 7.82
N ASP A 113 25.62 -9.84 6.58
CA ASP A 113 24.80 -9.41 5.45
C ASP A 113 23.32 -9.77 5.66
N THR A 114 23.05 -10.98 6.13
CA THR A 114 21.68 -11.42 6.40
C THR A 114 21.07 -10.67 7.59
N GLN A 115 21.87 -10.36 8.61
CA GLN A 115 21.42 -9.59 9.77
C GLN A 115 21.00 -8.18 9.39
N ARG A 116 21.80 -7.50 8.55
CA ARG A 116 21.49 -6.17 8.01
C ARG A 116 20.26 -6.21 7.10
N ALA A 117 20.18 -7.21 6.22
CA ALA A 117 19.03 -7.39 5.33
C ALA A 117 17.74 -7.57 6.14
N PHE A 118 17.74 -8.44 7.16
CA PHE A 118 16.59 -8.63 8.03
C PHE A 118 16.24 -7.36 8.80
N LEU A 119 17.22 -6.64 9.35
CA LEU A 119 16.96 -5.41 10.09
C LEU A 119 16.29 -4.36 9.19
N PHE A 120 16.83 -4.14 8.00
CA PHE A 120 16.27 -3.21 7.02
C PHE A 120 14.85 -3.63 6.59
N LEU A 121 14.69 -4.87 6.14
CA LEU A 121 13.42 -5.37 5.63
C LEU A 121 12.34 -5.45 6.71
N SER A 122 12.68 -5.87 7.93
CA SER A 122 11.72 -5.89 9.05
C SER A 122 11.29 -4.49 9.50
N SER A 123 12.21 -3.51 9.46
CA SER A 123 11.87 -2.11 9.71
C SER A 123 10.90 -1.56 8.66
N VAL A 124 11.20 -1.75 7.37
CA VAL A 124 10.33 -1.32 6.28
C VAL A 124 8.98 -2.05 6.32
N ALA A 125 8.98 -3.34 6.63
CA ALA A 125 7.76 -4.14 6.77
C ALA A 125 6.87 -3.65 7.93
N LEU A 126 7.47 -3.29 9.07
CA LEU A 126 6.77 -2.74 10.21
C LEU A 126 6.17 -1.37 9.91
N VAL A 127 6.94 -0.48 9.26
CA VAL A 127 6.44 0.82 8.80
C VAL A 127 5.29 0.64 7.82
N GLY A 128 5.40 -0.30 6.87
CA GLY A 128 4.33 -0.62 5.93
C GLY A 128 3.06 -1.16 6.62
N ALA A 129 3.21 -1.96 7.68
CA ALA A 129 2.07 -2.43 8.48
C ALA A 129 1.40 -1.29 9.26
N LEU A 130 2.18 -0.36 9.81
CA LEU A 130 1.66 0.82 10.50
C LEU A 130 0.97 1.81 9.55
N ASP A 131 1.56 2.06 8.38
CA ASP A 131 0.97 2.89 7.32
C ASP A 131 -0.39 2.33 6.89
N LYS A 132 -0.46 1.02 6.68
CA LYS A 132 -1.70 0.32 6.36
C LYS A 132 -2.75 0.45 7.46
N PHE A 133 -2.38 0.16 8.71
CA PHE A 133 -3.29 0.31 9.85
C PHE A 133 -3.84 1.74 9.98
N SER A 134 -2.99 2.75 9.77
CA SER A 134 -3.40 4.15 9.76
C SER A 134 -4.43 4.44 8.66
N LYS A 135 -4.21 3.93 7.44
CA LYS A 135 -5.15 4.05 6.32
C LYS A 135 -6.48 3.37 6.61
N ASP A 136 -6.47 2.17 7.17
CA ASP A 136 -7.69 1.44 7.53
C ASP A 136 -8.47 2.13 8.67
N GLN A 137 -7.75 2.72 9.63
CA GLN A 137 -8.34 3.54 10.69
C GLN A 137 -9.00 4.81 10.12
N MET A 138 -8.32 5.52 9.20
CA MET A 138 -8.86 6.72 8.54
C MET A 138 -10.07 6.39 7.66
N ALA A 139 -10.07 5.23 7.02
CA ALA A 139 -11.19 4.70 6.25
C ALA A 139 -12.33 4.16 7.14
N GLY A 140 -12.24 4.27 8.47
CA GLY A 140 -13.28 3.80 9.39
C GLY A 140 -13.55 2.29 9.28
N TRP A 141 -12.54 1.50 8.89
CA TRP A 141 -12.65 0.05 8.67
C TRP A 141 -13.77 -0.35 7.69
N MET A 142 -14.01 0.50 6.68
CA MET A 142 -15.17 0.53 5.76
C MET A 142 -15.55 -0.79 5.06
N LEU A 143 -14.70 -1.81 5.05
CA LEU A 143 -14.95 -3.07 4.34
C LEU A 143 -15.22 -4.29 5.25
N ARG A 144 -14.77 -4.30 6.51
CA ARG A 144 -14.67 -5.55 7.31
C ARG A 144 -14.89 -5.42 8.82
N GLY A 145 -15.06 -4.22 9.37
CA GLY A 145 -15.33 -4.02 10.79
C GLY A 145 -14.24 -4.58 11.73
N ARG A 146 -14.65 -5.17 12.85
CA ARG A 146 -13.74 -5.62 13.94
C ARG A 146 -12.71 -6.67 13.53
N TYR A 147 -12.98 -7.48 12.51
CA TYR A 147 -12.05 -8.53 12.07
C TYR A 147 -10.78 -7.94 11.44
N GLN A 148 -10.93 -6.86 10.67
CA GLN A 148 -9.81 -6.16 10.03
C GLN A 148 -8.83 -5.61 11.07
N PHE A 149 -9.37 -4.99 12.12
CA PHE A 149 -8.57 -4.46 13.24
C PHE A 149 -7.67 -5.53 13.86
N TRP A 150 -8.19 -6.74 14.10
CA TRP A 150 -7.39 -7.83 14.66
C TRP A 150 -6.31 -8.30 13.70
N LEU A 151 -6.62 -8.41 12.40
CA LEU A 151 -5.62 -8.77 11.39
C LEU A 151 -4.47 -7.76 11.34
N ASP A 152 -4.77 -6.45 11.33
CA ASP A 152 -3.74 -5.41 11.34
C ASP A 152 -2.90 -5.44 12.61
N MET A 153 -3.54 -5.67 13.77
CA MET A 153 -2.82 -5.81 15.04
C MET A 153 -1.91 -7.03 15.05
N PHE A 154 -2.36 -8.18 14.54
CA PHE A 154 -1.52 -9.36 14.39
C PHE A 154 -0.38 -9.13 13.41
N LEU A 155 -0.63 -8.39 12.32
CA LEU A 155 0.39 -8.04 11.34
C LEU A 155 1.49 -7.16 11.99
N ILE A 156 1.11 -6.09 12.67
CA ILE A 156 2.03 -5.21 13.40
C ILE A 156 2.80 -5.99 14.46
N ALA A 157 2.11 -6.81 15.27
CA ALA A 157 2.74 -7.62 16.30
C ALA A 157 3.75 -8.61 15.69
N SER A 158 3.42 -9.26 14.58
CA SER A 158 4.31 -10.21 13.91
C SER A 158 5.62 -9.56 13.46
N TYR A 159 5.57 -8.39 12.80
CA TYR A 159 6.79 -7.70 12.37
C TYR A 159 7.55 -7.06 13.54
N THR A 160 6.85 -6.64 14.59
CA THR A 160 7.48 -6.16 15.82
C THR A 160 8.28 -7.26 16.52
N ILE A 161 7.68 -8.45 16.68
CA ILE A 161 8.38 -9.61 17.26
C ILE A 161 9.54 -10.03 16.36
N CYS A 162 9.35 -10.05 15.04
CA CYS A 162 10.43 -10.31 14.07
C CYS A 162 11.59 -9.31 14.23
N PHE A 163 11.29 -8.03 14.38
CA PHE A 163 12.30 -6.97 14.57
C PHE A 163 13.06 -7.14 15.89
N ILE A 164 12.34 -7.35 17.01
CA ILE A 164 12.94 -7.53 18.33
C ILE A 164 13.81 -8.80 18.36
N THR A 165 13.30 -9.91 17.84
CA THR A 165 14.06 -11.17 17.79
C THR A 165 15.29 -11.05 16.89
N ASN A 166 15.23 -10.26 15.82
CA ASN A 166 16.41 -9.92 15.02
C ASN A 166 17.46 -9.16 15.84
N LEU A 167 17.05 -8.16 16.64
CA LEU A 167 17.98 -7.44 17.52
C LEU A 167 18.64 -8.36 18.55
N VAL A 168 17.88 -9.31 19.11
CA VAL A 168 18.41 -10.33 20.05
C VAL A 168 19.43 -11.25 19.38
N CYS A 169 19.32 -11.49 18.06
CA CYS A 169 20.27 -12.34 17.33
C CYS A 169 21.62 -11.65 17.06
N THR A 170 21.64 -10.31 16.96
CA THR A 170 22.83 -9.51 16.57
C THR A 170 24.12 -9.91 17.26
N PRO A 171 24.18 -10.03 18.60
CA PRO A 171 25.46 -10.26 19.28
C PRO A 171 26.12 -11.58 18.87
N LEU A 172 25.33 -12.62 18.58
CA LEU A 172 25.91 -13.89 18.13
C LEU A 172 26.25 -13.84 16.65
N ASP A 173 25.45 -13.17 15.81
CA ASP A 173 25.77 -12.98 14.38
C ASP A 173 27.11 -12.26 14.18
N ASP A 174 27.42 -11.27 15.03
CA ASP A 174 28.71 -10.60 15.07
C ASP A 174 29.86 -11.55 15.47
N VAL A 175 29.62 -12.43 16.44
CA VAL A 175 30.58 -13.47 16.86
C VAL A 175 30.82 -14.48 15.75
N LEU A 176 29.77 -14.91 15.04
CA LEU A 176 29.87 -15.85 13.91
C LEU A 176 30.71 -15.24 12.77
N THR A 177 30.41 -13.98 12.42
CA THR A 177 31.11 -13.25 11.36
C THR A 177 32.57 -13.02 11.74
N SER A 178 32.84 -12.52 12.95
CA SER A 178 34.21 -12.28 13.42
C SER A 178 35.04 -13.56 13.54
N SER A 179 34.43 -14.67 13.96
CA SER A 179 35.08 -15.98 14.00
C SER A 179 35.45 -16.47 12.60
N PHE A 180 34.55 -16.29 11.62
CA PHE A 180 34.81 -16.63 10.23
C PHE A 180 35.93 -15.78 9.60
N LEU A 181 35.89 -14.46 9.80
CA LEU A 181 36.94 -13.54 9.31
C LEU A 181 38.30 -13.85 9.93
N ARG A 182 38.34 -14.29 11.18
CA ARG A 182 39.57 -14.71 11.86
C ARG A 182 40.08 -16.07 11.37
N SER A 183 39.20 -17.03 11.18
CA SER A 183 39.54 -18.36 10.68
C SER A 183 38.36 -18.97 9.91
N PRO A 184 38.45 -19.16 8.58
CA PRO A 184 37.36 -19.72 7.79
C PRO A 184 36.93 -21.14 8.20
N GLU A 185 37.82 -21.89 8.89
CA GLU A 185 37.55 -23.25 9.35
C GLU A 185 37.19 -23.35 10.83
N TRP A 186 36.86 -22.23 11.49
CA TRP A 186 36.57 -22.19 12.94
C TRP A 186 35.47 -23.17 13.38
N TYR A 187 34.52 -23.49 12.49
CA TYR A 187 33.43 -24.45 12.73
C TYR A 187 33.91 -25.89 12.99
N LYS A 188 35.18 -26.22 12.69
CA LYS A 188 35.79 -27.53 12.98
C LYS A 188 36.30 -27.64 14.42
N TRP A 189 36.49 -26.52 15.10
CA TRP A 189 37.06 -26.51 16.45
C TRP A 189 36.06 -27.03 17.49
N THR A 190 36.58 -27.47 18.64
CA THR A 190 35.76 -27.87 19.78
C THR A 190 35.05 -26.65 20.35
N LEU A 191 33.74 -26.58 20.15
CA LEU A 191 32.88 -25.51 20.67
C LEU A 191 32.71 -25.71 22.18
N GLY A 192 33.09 -24.69 22.98
CA GLY A 192 32.89 -24.72 24.43
C GLY A 192 31.40 -24.78 24.82
N GLU A 193 31.11 -25.30 26.00
CA GLU A 193 29.73 -25.48 26.51
C GLU A 193 28.95 -24.16 26.56
N GLU A 194 29.60 -23.07 26.98
CA GLU A 194 28.99 -21.74 27.02
C GLU A 194 28.53 -21.27 25.62
N PHE A 195 29.35 -21.52 24.59
CA PHE A 195 29.00 -21.18 23.22
C PHE A 195 27.81 -22.02 22.75
N GLN A 196 27.75 -23.31 23.08
CA GLN A 196 26.62 -24.16 22.70
C GLN A 196 25.30 -23.73 23.35
N ALA A 197 25.34 -23.29 24.61
CA ALA A 197 24.18 -22.73 25.29
C ALA A 197 23.69 -21.46 24.59
N LYS A 198 24.59 -20.51 24.31
CA LYS A 198 24.28 -19.27 23.57
C LYS A 198 23.79 -19.56 22.15
N PHE A 199 24.40 -20.51 21.45
CA PHE A 199 23.99 -20.92 20.12
C PHE A 199 22.59 -21.52 20.11
N THR A 200 22.23 -22.30 21.13
CA THR A 200 20.87 -22.86 21.26
C THR A 200 19.84 -21.76 21.49
N GLN A 201 20.13 -20.79 22.35
CA GLN A 201 19.26 -19.64 22.58
C GLN A 201 19.08 -18.80 21.30
N TRP A 202 20.20 -18.49 20.62
CA TRP A 202 20.19 -17.79 19.35
C TRP A 202 19.41 -18.54 18.28
N ARG A 203 19.59 -19.87 18.17
CA ARG A 203 18.86 -20.71 17.21
C ARG A 203 17.35 -20.58 17.41
N THR A 204 16.88 -20.58 18.65
CA THR A 204 15.46 -20.38 18.97
C THR A 204 14.99 -18.99 18.55
N ALA A 205 15.75 -17.93 18.87
CA ALA A 205 15.42 -16.58 18.44
C ALA A 205 15.42 -16.43 16.89
N HIS A 206 16.34 -17.10 16.22
CA HIS A 206 16.49 -17.12 14.77
C HIS A 206 15.35 -17.90 14.08
N ILE A 207 14.84 -18.96 14.70
CA ILE A 207 13.62 -19.64 14.22
C ILE A 207 12.41 -18.71 14.40
N MET A 208 12.28 -18.09 15.58
CA MET A 208 11.18 -17.17 15.88
C MET A 208 11.16 -15.99 14.89
N ARG A 209 12.29 -15.33 14.64
CA ARG A 209 12.34 -14.21 13.67
C ARG A 209 11.88 -14.65 12.28
N SER A 210 12.29 -15.85 11.85
CA SER A 210 11.93 -16.39 10.54
C SER A 210 10.44 -16.72 10.44
N LEU A 211 9.87 -17.34 11.48
CA LEU A 211 8.44 -17.68 11.52
C LEU A 211 7.56 -16.44 11.60
N PHE A 212 7.89 -15.45 12.43
CA PHE A 212 7.10 -14.23 12.55
C PHE A 212 7.18 -13.35 11.29
N GLY A 213 8.34 -13.29 10.63
CA GLY A 213 8.46 -12.67 9.31
C GLY A 213 7.61 -13.37 8.24
N LEU A 214 7.60 -14.71 8.24
CA LEU A 214 6.78 -15.53 7.35
C LEU A 214 5.28 -15.35 7.62
N PHE A 215 4.85 -15.40 8.89
CA PHE A 215 3.45 -15.20 9.27
C PHE A 215 2.97 -13.80 8.90
N GLY A 216 3.77 -12.76 9.15
CA GLY A 216 3.44 -11.41 8.72
C GLY A 216 3.24 -11.31 7.20
N TRP A 217 4.12 -11.93 6.42
CA TRP A 217 3.98 -11.96 4.96
C TRP A 217 2.73 -12.73 4.50
N VAL A 218 2.42 -13.88 5.11
CA VAL A 218 1.22 -14.68 4.78
C VAL A 218 -0.06 -13.90 5.10
N ILE A 219 -0.13 -13.27 6.30
CA ILE A 219 -1.27 -12.44 6.69
C ILE A 219 -1.46 -11.32 5.67
N ASN A 220 -0.40 -10.55 5.38
CA ASN A 220 -0.51 -9.46 4.43
C ASN A 220 -0.93 -9.94 3.04
N SER A 221 -0.38 -11.06 2.55
CA SER A 221 -0.73 -11.63 1.25
C SER A 221 -2.20 -12.06 1.16
N LEU A 222 -2.72 -12.71 2.21
CA LEU A 222 -4.13 -13.09 2.30
C LEU A 222 -5.03 -11.86 2.28
N GLU A 223 -4.60 -10.79 2.96
CA GLU A 223 -5.33 -9.55 3.01
C GLU A 223 -5.33 -8.82 1.67
N THR A 224 -4.17 -8.64 1.03
CA THR A 224 -4.05 -8.06 -0.31
C THR A 224 -4.89 -8.81 -1.33
N ARG A 225 -4.89 -10.14 -1.30
CA ARG A 225 -5.76 -10.95 -2.17
C ARG A 225 -7.23 -10.65 -1.93
N ASN A 226 -7.63 -10.51 -0.67
CA ASN A 226 -9.01 -10.19 -0.32
C ASN A 226 -9.40 -8.77 -0.75
N TYR A 227 -8.50 -7.79 -0.70
CA TYR A 227 -8.76 -6.46 -1.24
C TYR A 227 -8.95 -6.49 -2.75
N LEU A 228 -8.12 -7.25 -3.48
CA LEU A 228 -8.26 -7.39 -4.93
C LEU A 228 -9.58 -8.05 -5.33
N ASN A 229 -10.01 -9.08 -4.58
CA ASN A 229 -11.25 -9.79 -4.86
C ASN A 229 -12.51 -9.00 -4.50
N ASN A 230 -12.44 -8.13 -3.49
CA ASN A 230 -13.58 -7.33 -3.01
C ASN A 230 -13.54 -5.88 -3.49
N ALA A 231 -12.52 -5.48 -4.25
CA ALA A 231 -12.50 -4.17 -4.88
C ALA A 231 -13.74 -4.10 -5.80
N PRO A 232 -14.58 -3.06 -5.67
CA PRO A 232 -15.63 -2.84 -6.66
C PRO A 232 -14.92 -2.77 -8.00
N ASN A 233 -15.35 -3.58 -8.98
CA ASN A 233 -14.85 -3.56 -10.35
C ASN A 233 -14.97 -2.13 -10.90
N LYS A 234 -14.02 -1.24 -10.60
CA LYS A 234 -13.78 -0.05 -11.41
C LYS A 234 -13.14 -0.63 -12.67
N PRO A 235 -13.86 -0.65 -13.80
CA PRO A 235 -13.31 -1.23 -15.01
C PRO A 235 -12.00 -0.49 -15.30
N LEU A 236 -10.91 -1.23 -15.52
CA LEU A 236 -9.62 -0.68 -15.95
C LEU A 236 -9.76 0.28 -17.15
N ASN A 237 -10.85 0.15 -17.90
CA ASN A 237 -11.26 1.06 -18.96
C ASN A 237 -11.36 2.52 -18.48
N ASP A 238 -11.85 2.82 -17.28
CA ASP A 238 -11.96 4.21 -16.78
C ASP A 238 -10.58 4.88 -16.60
N ILE A 239 -9.55 4.10 -16.26
CA ILE A 239 -8.18 4.60 -16.08
C ILE A 239 -7.50 4.74 -17.45
N TYR A 240 -7.68 3.78 -18.35
CA TYR A 240 -7.16 3.85 -19.73
C TYR A 240 -7.82 4.96 -20.54
N GLU A 241 -9.13 5.15 -20.42
CA GLU A 241 -9.87 6.20 -21.11
C GLU A 241 -9.53 7.59 -20.56
N LYS A 242 -9.24 7.71 -19.25
CA LYS A 242 -8.71 8.95 -18.67
C LYS A 242 -7.27 9.26 -19.07
N LEU A 243 -6.42 8.24 -19.23
CA LEU A 243 -5.01 8.42 -19.60
C LEU A 243 -4.79 8.60 -21.11
N PHE A 244 -5.62 7.98 -21.95
CA PHE A 244 -5.41 7.92 -23.40
C PHE A 244 -6.58 8.45 -24.24
N GLY A 245 -7.77 8.65 -23.65
CA GLY A 245 -9.00 9.00 -24.38
C GLY A 245 -9.13 10.48 -24.79
N LYS A 246 -8.19 11.37 -24.43
CA LYS A 246 -8.30 12.80 -24.76
C LYS A 246 -7.52 13.28 -25.99
N HIS A 247 -6.86 12.38 -26.74
CA HIS A 247 -6.04 12.79 -27.89
C HIS A 247 -6.63 12.52 -29.28
N ALA A 248 -7.83 11.94 -29.38
CA ALA A 248 -8.38 11.47 -30.66
C ALA A 248 -9.46 12.34 -31.33
N GLU A 249 -10.04 13.34 -30.67
CA GLU A 249 -11.15 14.14 -31.25
C GLU A 249 -10.74 15.53 -31.77
N GLY A 250 -9.54 15.66 -32.35
CA GLY A 250 -9.02 16.96 -32.79
C GLY A 250 -8.33 16.99 -34.16
N ARG A 251 -8.54 15.98 -35.02
CA ARG A 251 -8.09 16.01 -36.42
C ARG A 251 -9.06 15.27 -37.34
N THR A 252 -10.11 15.95 -37.74
CA THR A 252 -10.75 15.81 -39.06
C THR A 252 -11.19 17.18 -39.50
#